data_AF-A0A2V8L7P9-F1
#
_entry.id   AF-A0A2V8L7P9-F1
#
_cell.length_a   1.000
_cell.length_b   1.000
_cell.length_c   1.000
_cell.angle_alpha   90.00
_cell.angle_beta   90.00
_cell.angle_gamma   90.00
#
_symmetry.space_group_name_H-M   'P 1'
#
loop_
_entity.id
_entity.type
_entity.pdbx_description
1 polymer ?
#
loop_
_entity_poly.entity_id
_entity_poly.type
_entity_poly.pdbx_seq_one_letter_code
_entity_poly.pdbx_strand_id
1 'polypeptide(L)' 'LPEIIIIAVVAIFIFGPKKLPELGAGLGKSIRDFKAAMSGQDSPGDEDKKESEKKEPEKKDANK' A
#
# COMPACT_ATOMS: atom_id res chain seq x y z
N LEU A 1 -11.82 1.93 -19.93
CA LEU A 1 -11.63 2.39 -18.52
C LEU A 1 -12.76 1.97 -17.59
N PRO A 2 -14.06 2.13 -17.94
CA PRO A 2 -15.14 1.67 -17.05
C PRO A 2 -15.12 0.15 -16.80
N GLU A 3 -14.63 -0.67 -17.74
CA GLU A 3 -14.57 -2.13 -17.53
C GLU A 3 -13.61 -2.52 -16.40
N ILE A 4 -12.46 -1.85 -16.29
CA ILE A 4 -11.48 -2.14 -15.24
C ILE A 4 -12.04 -1.80 -13.85
N ILE A 5 -12.82 -0.73 -13.74
CA ILE A 5 -13.47 -0.35 -12.47
C ILE A 5 -14.46 -1.42 -12.04
N ILE A 6 -15.26 -1.95 -12.97
CA ILE A 6 -16.23 -3.02 -12.67
C ILE A 6 -15.49 -4.27 -12.17
N ILE A 7 -14.41 -4.68 -12.83
CA ILE A 7 -13.60 -5.84 -12.42
C ILE A 7 -12.98 -5.61 -11.03
N ALA A 8 -12.45 -4.41 -10.78
CA ALA A 8 -11.88 -4.06 -9.49
C ALA A 8 -12.92 -4.11 -8.36
N VAL A 9 -14.15 -3.64 -8.61
CA VAL A 9 -15.25 -3.72 -7.64
C VAL A 9 -15.57 -5.18 -7.32
N VAL A 10 -15.71 -6.05 -8.33
CA VAL A 10 -15.98 -7.48 -8.12
C VAL A 10 -14.84 -8.15 -7.36
N ALA A 11 -13.58 -7.83 -7.68
CA ALA A 11 -12.42 -8.35 -6.97
C ALA A 11 -12.42 -7.91 -5.48
N ILE A 12 -12.78 -6.65 -5.20
CA ILE A 12 -12.93 -6.13 -3.83
C ILE A 12 -14.06 -6.85 -3.08
N PHE A 13 -15.15 -7.24 -3.74
CA PHE A 13 -16.20 -8.03 -3.11
C PHE A 13 -15.73 -9.43 -2.70
N ILE A 14 -14.88 -10.07 -3.51
CA ILE A 14 -14.36 -11.42 -3.24
C ILE A 14 -13.25 -11.38 -2.19
N PHE A 15 -12.25 -10.51 -2.37
CA PHE A 15 -11.07 -10.45 -1.50
C PHE A 15 -11.28 -9.56 -0.28
N GLY A 16 -12.21 -8.61 -0.34
CA GLY A 16 -12.43 -7.59 0.68
C GLY A 16 -11.47 -6.41 0.55
N PRO A 17 -11.93 -5.17 0.83
CA PRO A 17 -11.09 -3.96 0.70
C PRO A 17 -9.91 -3.96 1.68
N LYS A 18 -10.00 -4.71 2.78
CA LYS A 18 -8.94 -4.85 3.78
C LYS A 18 -7.78 -5.72 3.31
N LYS A 19 -7.99 -6.63 2.36
CA LYS A 19 -6.95 -7.53 1.85
C LYS A 19 -6.10 -6.92 0.74
N LEU A 20 -6.62 -5.94 0.01
CA LEU A 20 -5.84 -5.20 -0.98
C LEU A 20 -4.56 -4.54 -0.43
N PRO A 21 -4.57 -3.79 0.70
CA PRO A 21 -3.35 -3.22 1.25
C PRO A 21 -2.38 -4.27 1.78
N GLU A 22 -2.88 -5.37 2.35
CA GLU A 22 -2.07 -6.50 2.83
C GLU A 22 -1.32 -7.18 1.67
N LEU A 23 -2.04 -7.48 0.57
CA LEU A 23 -1.46 -8.04 -0.66
C LEU A 23 -0.51 -7.05 -1.34
N GLY A 24 -0.88 -5.76 -1.39
CA GLY A 24 -0.06 -4.70 -1.98
C GLY A 24 1.25 -4.45 -1.23
N ALA A 25 1.24 -4.50 0.10
CA ALA A 25 2.45 -4.37 0.91
C ALA A 25 3.43 -5.53 0.67
N GLY A 26 2.93 -6.77 0.64
CA GLY A 26 3.73 -7.95 0.33
C GLY A 26 4.30 -7.90 -1.08
N LEU A 27 3.46 -7.68 -2.09
CA LEU A 27 3.89 -7.57 -3.49
C LEU A 27 4.83 -6.38 -3.71
N GLY A 28 4.58 -5.24 -3.07
CA GLY A 28 5.44 -4.05 -3.16
C GLY A 28 6.84 -4.31 -2.60
N LYS A 29 6.93 -5.03 -1.47
CA LYS A 29 8.22 -5.47 -0.91
C LYS A 29 8.94 -6.41 -1.88
N SER A 30 8.26 -7.44 -2.39
CA SER A 30 8.86 -8.38 -3.34
C SER A 30 9.31 -7.71 -4.64
N ILE A 31 8.53 -6.78 -5.20
CA ILE A 31 8.90 -6.03 -6.40
C ILE A 31 10.10 -5.11 -6.14
N ARG A 32 10.14 -4.47 -4.96
CA ARG A 32 11.26 -3.62 -4.55
C ARG A 32 12.55 -4.43 -4.39
N ASP A 33 12.47 -5.58 -3.72
CA ASP A 33 13.60 -6.50 -3.53
C ASP A 33 14.07 -7.07 -4.88
N PHE A 34 13.14 -7.46 -5.74
CA PHE A 34 13.43 -7.93 -7.09
C PHE A 34 14.14 -6.86 -7.93
N LYS A 35 13.65 -5.62 -7.88
CA LYS A 35 14.27 -4.48 -8.57
C LYS A 35 15.66 -4.15 -8.01
N ALA A 36 15.84 -4.22 -6.70
CA ALA A 36 17.12 -3.98 -6.04
C ALA A 36 18.17 -5.02 -6.47
N ALA A 37 17.79 -6.30 -6.45
CA ALA A 37 18.62 -7.42 -6.91
C ALA A 37 18.99 -7.29 -8.39
N MET A 38 18.03 -6.95 -9.26
CA MET A 38 18.29 -6.73 -10.69
C MET A 38 19.17 -5.51 -10.96
N SER A 39 19.10 -4.48 -10.12
CA SER A 39 19.86 -3.23 -10.31
C SER A 39 21.25 -3.28 -9.66
N GLY A 40 21.64 -4.39 -9.03
CA GLY A 40 22.91 -4.54 -8.31
C GLY A 40 23.06 -3.59 -7.11
N GLN A 41 21.94 -3.05 -6.61
CA GLN A 41 21.93 -2.14 -5.47
C GLN A 41 21.51 -2.94 -4.24
N ASP A 42 22.49 -3.38 -3.45
CA ASP A 42 22.25 -3.99 -2.14
C ASP A 42 21.64 -2.94 -1.20
N SER A 43 20.31 -2.83 -1.25
CA SER A 43 19.54 -2.00 -0.33
C SER A 43 18.87 -2.94 0.67
N PRO A 44 19.39 -3.08 1.90
CA PRO A 44 18.70 -3.82 2.95
C PRO A 44 17.41 -3.07 3.26
N GLY A 45 16.30 -3.58 2.75
CA GLY A 45 14.99 -2.96 2.88
C GLY A 45 14.51 -3.04 4.32
N ASP A 46 14.50 -1.88 4.98
CA ASP A 46 13.87 -1.54 6.27
C ASP A 46 12.83 -2.56 6.72
N GLU A 47 13.13 -3.16 7.87
CA GLU A 47 12.23 -3.98 8.66
C GLU A 47 10.99 -3.17 9.03
N ASP A 48 9.82 -3.77 8.81
CA ASP A 48 8.54 -3.50 9.46
C ASP A 48 8.37 -2.12 10.14
N LYS A 49 7.83 -1.12 9.42
CA LYS A 49 7.05 -0.06 10.09
C LYS A 49 6.12 0.73 9.17
N LYS A 50 4.84 0.40 9.24
CA LYS A 50 3.68 1.30 9.30
C LYS A 50 2.43 0.43 9.21
N GLU A 51 2.01 -0.15 10.32
CA GLU A 51 1.06 0.51 11.23
C GLU A 51 -0.14 1.09 10.46
N SER A 52 -1.27 0.42 10.68
CA SER A 52 -2.59 0.92 10.40
C SER A 52 -2.86 2.16 11.24
N GLU A 53 -2.33 3.34 10.87
CA GLU A 53 -2.80 4.59 11.46
C GLU A 53 -3.86 5.23 10.56
N LYS A 54 -5.08 4.96 10.99
CA LYS A 54 -6.34 5.59 10.68
C LYS A 54 -6.24 7.12 10.87
N LYS A 55 -6.61 7.86 9.82
CA LYS A 55 -7.32 9.16 9.81
C LYS A 55 -7.37 9.94 11.14
N GLU A 56 -6.93 11.21 11.13
CA GLU A 56 -7.83 12.37 11.22
C GLU A 56 -7.14 13.69 10.82
N PRO A 57 -7.91 14.68 10.31
CA PRO A 57 -7.40 15.92 9.74
C PRO A 57 -7.09 16.94 10.83
N GLU A 58 -5.96 17.63 10.70
CA GLU A 58 -5.59 18.79 11.48
C GLU A 58 -6.62 19.92 11.26
N LYS A 59 -7.56 20.08 12.20
CA LYS A 59 -8.35 21.31 12.30
C LYS A 59 -7.52 22.35 13.06
N LYS A 60 -7.31 23.45 12.35
CA LYS A 60 -6.87 24.74 12.81
C LYS A 60 -7.75 25.24 13.96
N ASP A 61 -7.15 25.48 15.12
CA ASP A 61 -7.65 26.39 16.16
C ASP A 61 -6.42 27.09 16.73
N ALA A 62 -6.13 28.31 16.29
CA ALA A 62 -6.64 29.58 16.83
C ALA A 62 -5.55 30.22 17.71
N ASN A 63 -4.93 31.22 17.08
CA ASN A 63 -3.92 32.14 17.56
C ASN A 63 -4.18 32.72 18.97
N LYS A 64 -3.10 32.84 19.75
CA LYS A 64 -3.01 33.52 21.05
C LYS A 64 -3.12 35.04 20.92
#